data_AF-A0A3C0VFK6-F1
#
_entry.id   AF-A0A3C0VFK6-F1
#
_cell.length_a   1.000
_cell.length_b   1.000
_cell.length_c   1.000
_cell.angle_alpha   90.00
_cell.angle_beta   90.00
_cell.angle_gamma   90.00
#
_symmetry.space_group_name_H-M   'P 1'
#
loop_
_entity.id
_entity.type
_entity.pdbx_description
1 polymer ?
#
loop_
_entity_poly.entity_id
_entity_poly.type
_entity_poly.pdbx_seq_one_letter_code
_entity_poly.pdbx_strand_id
1 'polypeptide(L)'
;MNTARVCTICPDRPTCTAICPDVEAILPSMEAGRIDHEDLPRLWRGMMFTRAILDHDDILTGRQQDVVRLYYREQKDQKEIATLLDVTQQAVNDALERARTRIGDFLKAARKKQARV
;
A
#
# COMPACT_ATOMS: atom_id res chain seq x y z
N MET A 1 2.65 -40.63 -0.85
CA MET A 1 2.89 -40.17 0.53
C MET A 1 3.33 -38.72 0.45
N ASN A 2 2.41 -37.78 0.67
CA ASN A 2 2.69 -36.35 0.54
C ASN A 2 2.94 -35.79 1.96
N THR A 3 4.15 -36.00 2.46
CA THR A 3 4.58 -35.35 3.70
C THR A 3 4.74 -33.86 3.41
N ALA A 4 3.82 -33.05 3.93
CA ALA A 4 3.91 -31.60 3.92
C ALA A 4 5.23 -31.15 4.56
N ARG A 5 6.26 -30.96 3.73
CA ARG A 5 7.53 -30.37 4.14
C ARG A 5 7.29 -28.86 4.26
N VAL A 6 6.92 -28.41 5.44
CA VAL A 6 6.99 -26.98 5.77
C VAL A 6 8.46 -26.64 6.02
N CYS A 7 8.98 -25.59 5.40
CA CYS A 7 10.40 -25.22 5.47
C CYS A 7 10.95 -25.11 6.91
N THR A 8 10.07 -24.84 7.87
CA THR A 8 10.35 -24.73 9.31
C THR A 8 10.93 -25.99 9.95
N ILE A 9 10.61 -27.18 9.42
CA ILE A 9 11.06 -28.48 9.95
C ILE A 9 12.14 -29.15 9.08
N CYS A 10 12.66 -28.44 8.07
CA CYS A 10 13.69 -28.97 7.19
C CYS A 10 15.07 -28.98 7.88
N PRO A 11 15.77 -30.13 7.97
CA PRO A 11 17.10 -30.22 8.58
C PRO A 11 18.16 -29.38 7.83
N ASP A 12 17.99 -29.21 6.52
CA ASP A 12 18.94 -28.47 5.67
C ASP A 12 18.67 -26.95 5.66
N ARG A 13 17.60 -26.49 6.33
CA ARG A 13 17.19 -25.07 6.41
C ARG A 13 18.34 -24.08 6.67
N PRO A 14 19.30 -24.34 7.58
CA PRO A 14 20.39 -23.39 7.87
C PRO A 14 21.33 -23.15 6.68
N THR A 15 21.32 -24.03 5.68
CA THR A 15 22.21 -23.98 4.51
C THR A 15 21.49 -23.53 3.23
N CYS A 16 20.18 -23.32 3.29
CA CYS A 16 19.39 -22.91 2.14
C CYS A 16 19.73 -21.48 1.72
N THR A 17 20.04 -21.29 0.43
CA THR A 17 20.26 -19.98 -0.20
C THR A 17 19.11 -19.54 -1.12
N ALA A 18 18.11 -20.41 -1.32
CA ALA A 18 16.92 -20.17 -2.13
C ALA A 18 15.70 -20.91 -1.55
N ILE A 19 14.50 -20.48 -1.92
CA ILE A 19 13.24 -21.17 -1.59
C ILE A 19 13.20 -22.49 -2.36
N CYS A 20 12.80 -23.59 -1.72
CA CYS A 20 12.71 -24.88 -2.40
C CYS A 20 11.48 -24.92 -3.34
N PRO A 21 11.53 -25.69 -4.45
CA PRO A 21 10.45 -25.75 -5.42
C PRO A 21 9.09 -26.15 -4.84
N ASP A 22 9.09 -27.05 -3.84
CA ASP A 22 7.87 -27.51 -3.18
C ASP A 22 7.18 -26.39 -2.38
N VAL A 23 7.96 -25.48 -1.78
CA VAL A 23 7.43 -24.30 -1.06
C VAL A 23 7.03 -23.22 -2.07
N GLU A 24 7.83 -22.98 -3.10
CA GLU A 24 7.54 -22.00 -4.14
C GLU A 24 6.21 -22.31 -4.86
N ALA A 25 5.90 -23.58 -5.09
CA ALA A 25 4.65 -24.02 -5.73
C ALA A 25 3.38 -23.80 -4.90
N ILE A 26 3.51 -23.61 -3.58
CA ILE A 26 2.37 -23.36 -2.67
C ILE A 26 2.24 -21.88 -2.27
N LEU A 27 3.23 -21.04 -2.62
CA LEU A 27 3.12 -19.61 -2.40
C LEU A 27 2.00 -19.04 -3.28
N PRO A 28 1.13 -18.16 -2.74
CA PRO A 28 0.16 -17.43 -3.56
C PRO A 28 0.87 -16.76 -4.74
N SER A 29 0.23 -16.67 -5.92
CA SER A 29 0.84 -16.06 -7.11
C SER A 29 1.32 -14.59 -6.92
N MET A 30 0.84 -13.90 -5.89
CA MET A 30 1.30 -12.57 -5.46
C MET A 30 2.53 -12.60 -4.52
N GLU A 31 2.85 -13.77 -3.96
CA GLU A 31 4.02 -14.10 -3.16
C GLU A 31 5.06 -14.95 -3.92
N ALA A 32 4.98 -14.99 -5.25
CA ALA A 32 6.21 -15.08 -6.05
C ALA A 32 7.13 -13.86 -5.81
N GLY A 33 6.63 -12.81 -5.13
CA GLY A 33 7.08 -12.40 -3.79
C GLY A 33 8.53 -11.94 -3.61
N ARG A 34 9.28 -11.75 -4.69
CA ARG A 34 10.52 -10.98 -4.65
C ARG A 34 10.14 -9.50 -4.56
N ILE A 35 9.87 -9.04 -3.35
CA ILE A 35 10.07 -7.64 -3.06
C ILE A 35 11.58 -7.46 -3.05
N ASP A 36 12.13 -6.93 -4.14
CA ASP A 36 13.54 -6.58 -4.17
C ASP A 36 13.83 -5.62 -3.02
N HIS A 37 15.01 -5.73 -2.40
CA HIS A 37 15.39 -4.83 -1.31
C HIS A 37 15.28 -3.36 -1.74
N GLU A 38 15.49 -3.08 -3.04
CA GLU A 38 15.34 -1.76 -3.66
C GLU A 38 13.88 -1.26 -3.70
N ASP A 39 12.90 -2.17 -3.69
CA ASP A 39 11.47 -1.86 -3.62
C ASP A 39 10.98 -1.59 -2.19
N LEU A 40 11.69 -2.08 -1.16
CA LEU A 40 11.29 -1.90 0.24
C LEU A 40 11.09 -0.43 0.61
N PRO A 41 11.98 0.52 0.25
CA PRO A 41 11.74 1.94 0.48
C PRO A 41 10.49 2.47 -0.20
N ARG A 42 10.15 2.00 -1.41
CA ARG A 42 8.95 2.43 -2.13
C ARG A 42 7.69 1.91 -1.45
N LEU A 43 7.67 0.63 -1.09
CA LEU A 43 6.53 0.00 -0.42
C LEU A 43 6.31 0.57 1.00
N TRP A 44 7.38 0.74 1.77
CA TRP A 44 7.29 1.36 3.09
C TRP A 44 6.77 2.79 3.00
N ARG A 45 7.27 3.59 2.05
CA ARG A 45 6.73 4.94 1.81
C ARG A 45 5.25 4.88 1.44
N GLY A 46 4.84 3.95 0.59
CA GLY A 46 3.44 3.71 0.23
C GLY A 46 2.57 3.45 1.46
N MET A 47 2.96 2.48 2.30
CA MET A 47 2.24 2.15 3.54
C MET A 47 2.14 3.34 4.49
N MET A 48 3.25 4.05 4.71
CA MET A 48 3.27 5.24 5.57
C MET A 48 2.36 6.35 5.02
N PHE A 49 2.35 6.54 3.70
CA PHE A 49 1.51 7.55 3.08
C PHE A 49 0.03 7.19 3.13
N THR A 50 -0.33 5.92 2.87
CA THR A 50 -1.70 5.44 3.02
C THR A 50 -2.18 5.64 4.44
N ARG A 51 -1.37 5.27 5.43
CA ARG A 51 -1.70 5.51 6.84
C ARG A 51 -1.90 6.99 7.14
N ALA A 52 -0.98 7.85 6.69
CA ALA A 52 -1.11 9.30 6.87
C ALA A 52 -2.37 9.88 6.23
N ILE A 53 -2.77 9.40 5.06
CA ILE A 53 -4.01 9.82 4.39
C ILE A 53 -5.22 9.41 5.24
N LEU A 54 -5.23 8.19 5.76
CA LEU A 54 -6.36 7.67 6.54
C LEU A 54 -6.46 8.27 7.95
N ASP A 55 -5.33 8.61 8.56
CA ASP A 55 -5.26 9.24 9.89
C ASP A 55 -5.62 10.73 9.87
N HIS A 56 -5.59 11.36 8.68
CA HIS A 56 -5.84 12.80 8.48
C HIS A 56 -6.82 13.06 7.34
N ASP A 57 -7.76 12.16 7.08
CA ASP A 57 -8.72 12.34 5.99
C ASP A 57 -9.62 13.58 6.17
N ASP A 58 -9.75 14.07 7.41
CA ASP A 58 -10.51 15.25 7.82
C ASP A 58 -10.02 16.56 7.17
N ILE A 59 -8.75 16.63 6.77
CA ILE A 59 -8.19 17.84 6.14
C ILE A 59 -8.54 17.95 4.64
N LEU A 60 -8.99 16.85 4.05
CA LEU A 60 -9.32 16.75 2.63
C LEU A 60 -10.68 17.40 2.34
N THR A 61 -10.91 17.78 1.09
CA THR A 61 -12.26 18.24 0.69
C THR A 61 -13.23 17.06 0.64
N GLY A 62 -14.54 17.29 0.79
CA GLY A 62 -15.53 16.21 0.78
C GLY A 62 -15.41 15.27 -0.44
N ARG A 63 -15.19 15.84 -1.63
CA ARG A 63 -14.96 15.04 -2.85
C ARG A 63 -13.67 14.22 -2.81
N GLN A 64 -12.61 14.73 -2.19
CA GLN A 64 -11.37 13.97 -1.98
C GLN A 64 -11.56 12.87 -0.95
N GLN A 65 -12.31 13.14 0.13
CA GLN A 65 -12.67 12.15 1.15
C GLN A 65 -13.45 10.98 0.55
N ASP A 66 -14.42 11.25 -0.31
CA ASP A 66 -15.16 10.20 -1.01
C ASP A 66 -14.25 9.33 -1.88
N VAL A 67 -13.38 9.95 -2.67
CA VAL A 67 -12.41 9.19 -3.50
C VAL A 67 -11.45 8.38 -2.63
N VAL A 68 -10.91 8.95 -1.56
CA VAL A 68 -9.98 8.29 -0.63
C VAL A 68 -10.66 7.12 0.09
N ARG A 69 -11.90 7.30 0.56
CA ARG A 69 -12.69 6.24 1.19
C ARG A 69 -12.90 5.08 0.23
N LEU A 70 -13.41 5.37 -0.98
CA LEU A 70 -13.70 4.32 -1.97
C LEU A 70 -12.42 3.57 -2.39
N TYR A 71 -11.31 4.28 -2.56
CA TYR A 71 -10.05 3.69 -2.99
C TYR A 71 -9.35 2.88 -1.89
N TYR A 72 -9.15 3.46 -0.70
CA TYR A 72 -8.33 2.85 0.34
C TYR A 72 -9.11 2.01 1.35
N ARG A 73 -10.39 2.34 1.64
CA ARG A 73 -11.21 1.58 2.61
C ARG A 73 -12.08 0.53 1.94
N GLU A 74 -12.67 0.87 0.78
CA GLU A 74 -13.56 -0.03 0.04
C GLU A 74 -12.87 -0.79 -1.10
N GLN A 75 -11.56 -0.56 -1.29
CA GLN A 75 -10.70 -1.26 -2.25
C GLN A 75 -11.22 -1.25 -3.70
N LYS A 76 -11.91 -0.18 -4.09
CA LYS A 76 -12.41 -0.02 -5.46
C LYS A 76 -11.32 0.44 -6.40
N ASP A 77 -11.37 -0.01 -7.64
CA ASP A 77 -10.48 0.52 -8.68
C ASP A 77 -10.93 1.93 -9.14
N GLN A 78 -10.04 2.67 -9.82
CA GLN A 78 -10.35 4.05 -10.23
C GLN A 78 -11.51 4.14 -11.23
N LYS A 79 -11.76 3.09 -12.02
CA LYS A 79 -12.84 3.05 -13.00
C LYS A 79 -14.18 2.86 -12.30
N GLU A 80 -14.25 1.97 -11.31
CA GLU A 80 -15.43 1.79 -10.45
C GLU A 80 -15.75 3.09 -9.69
N ILE A 81 -14.75 3.76 -9.13
CA ILE A 81 -14.92 5.05 -8.45
C ILE A 81 -15.44 6.11 -9.42
N ALA A 82 -14.89 6.15 -10.64
CA ALA A 82 -15.31 7.08 -11.67
C ALA A 82 -16.80 6.91 -11.99
N THR A 83 -17.26 5.66 -12.13
CA THR A 83 -18.68 5.35 -12.32
C THR A 83 -19.53 5.73 -11.11
N LEU A 84 -19.09 5.44 -9.88
CA LEU A 84 -19.86 5.72 -8.66
C LEU A 84 -20.03 7.21 -8.36
N LEU A 85 -19.04 8.03 -8.70
CA LEU A 85 -19.05 9.47 -8.44
C LEU A 85 -19.49 10.31 -9.65
N ASP A 86 -19.83 9.65 -10.76
CA ASP A 86 -20.14 10.28 -12.06
C ASP A 86 -19.04 11.26 -12.53
N VAL A 87 -17.81 10.73 -12.64
CA VAL A 87 -16.61 11.48 -13.05
C VAL A 87 -15.77 10.70 -14.03
N THR A 88 -14.75 11.34 -14.60
CA THR A 88 -13.74 10.64 -15.40
C THR A 88 -12.73 9.93 -14.51
N GLN A 89 -12.13 8.84 -15.00
CA GLN A 89 -11.03 8.16 -14.31
C GLN A 89 -9.85 9.12 -14.04
N GLN A 90 -9.58 10.05 -14.97
CA GLN A 90 -8.57 11.09 -14.77
C GLN A 90 -8.89 11.98 -13.56
N ALA A 91 -10.15 12.38 -13.38
CA ALA A 91 -10.55 13.19 -12.23
C ALA A 91 -10.37 12.44 -10.90
N VAL A 92 -10.53 11.10 -10.89
CA VAL A 92 -10.22 10.25 -9.74
C VAL A 92 -8.72 10.26 -9.44
N ASN A 93 -7.89 10.04 -10.46
CA ASN A 93 -6.43 10.09 -10.30
C ASN A 93 -5.96 11.44 -9.74
N ASP A 94 -6.44 12.54 -10.34
CA ASP A 94 -6.09 13.89 -9.90
C ASP A 94 -6.57 14.17 -8.47
N ALA A 95 -7.73 13.63 -8.06
CA ALA A 95 -8.22 13.75 -6.69
C ALA A 95 -7.30 13.02 -5.70
N LEU A 96 -6.82 11.82 -6.04
CA LEU A 96 -5.85 11.06 -5.24
C LEU A 96 -4.49 11.79 -5.15
N GLU A 97 -4.00 12.36 -6.25
CA GLU A 97 -2.77 13.16 -6.25
C GLU A 97 -2.89 14.39 -5.37
N ARG A 98 -3.99 15.15 -5.50
CA ARG A 98 -4.22 16.34 -4.67
C ARG A 98 -4.37 15.97 -3.19
N ALA A 99 -4.99 14.83 -2.87
CA ALA A 99 -5.07 14.34 -1.49
C ALA A 99 -3.67 14.04 -0.93
N ARG A 100 -2.82 13.35 -1.70
CA ARG A 100 -1.42 13.09 -1.33
C ARG A 100 -0.64 14.38 -1.05
N THR A 101 -0.73 15.36 -1.95
CA THR A 101 -0.04 16.65 -1.79
C THR A 101 -0.51 17.39 -0.54
N ARG A 102 -1.83 17.47 -0.33
CA ARG A 102 -2.42 18.18 0.82
C ARG A 102 -2.01 17.59 2.16
N ILE A 103 -2.00 16.26 2.28
CA ILE A 103 -1.52 15.54 3.46
C ILE A 103 -0.02 15.77 3.65
N GLY A 104 0.76 15.66 2.58
CA GLY A 104 2.20 15.93 2.62
C GLY A 104 2.52 17.33 3.13
N ASP A 105 1.82 18.35 2.67
CA ASP A 105 2.03 19.74 3.09
C ASP A 105 1.58 19.99 4.53
N PHE A 106 0.47 19.37 4.95
CA PHE A 106 0.01 19.39 6.34
C PHE A 106 1.05 18.80 7.30
N LEU A 107 1.58 17.62 6.99
CA LEU A 107 2.60 16.97 7.82
C LEU A 107 3.91 17.77 7.88
N LYS A 108 4.35 18.34 6.75
CA LYS A 108 5.52 19.25 6.72
C LYS A 108 5.30 20.46 7.62
N ALA A 109 4.12 21.07 7.57
CA ALA A 109 3.78 22.22 8.40
C ALA A 109 3.72 21.84 9.89
N ALA A 110 3.14 20.68 10.24
CA ALA A 110 3.10 20.17 11.60
C ALA A 110 4.51 19.94 12.18
N ARG A 111 5.41 19.31 11.41
CA ARG A 111 6.81 19.10 11.81
C ARG A 111 7.55 20.43 12.03
N LYS A 112 7.34 21.42 11.15
CA LYS A 112 7.96 22.76 11.30
C LYS A 112 7.50 23.49 12.56
N LYS A 113 6.23 23.30 12.98
CA LYS A 113 5.71 23.86 14.23
C LYS A 113 6.37 23.20 15.45
N GLN A 114 6.51 21.87 15.44
CA GLN A 114 7.13 21.13 16.54
C GLN A 114 8.62 21.49 16.72
N ALA A 115 9.37 21.71 15.64
CA ALA A 115 10.79 22.07 15.71
C ALA A 115 11.06 23.52 16.17
N ARG A 116 10.01 24.33 16.34
CA ARG A 116 10.09 25.72 16.83
C ARG A 116 9.74 25.87 18.31
N VAL A 117 9.30 24.79 18.94
CA VAL A 117 9.01 24.68 20.38
C VAL A 117 10.20 24.01 21.04
#